data_AF-A0A9E4YLW3-F1
#
_entry.id   AF-A0A9E4YLW3-F1
#
_cell.length_a   1.000
_cell.length_b   1.000
_cell.length_c   1.000
_cell.angle_alpha   90.00
_cell.angle_beta   90.00
_cell.angle_gamma   90.00
#
_symmetry.space_group_name_H-M   'P 1'
#
loop_
_entity.id
_entity.type
_entity.pdbx_description
1 polymer ?
#
loop_
_entity_poly.entity_id
_entity_poly.type
_entity_poly.pdbx_seq_one_letter_code
_entity_poly.pdbx_strand_id
1 'polypeptide(L)' 'MPTGTEKQRAIEALGGLPEDATLADAIERLCFVAKVEEGLRQSEAARVVSHEEVKKQLLA' A
#
# COMPACT_ATOMS: atom_id res chain seq x y z
N MET A 1 9.10 9.59 -8.10
CA MET A 1 7.98 8.65 -7.91
C MET A 1 6.87 9.07 -8.87
N PRO A 2 6.14 8.15 -9.53
CA PRO A 2 5.24 8.51 -10.62
C PRO A 2 4.19 9.51 -10.11
N THR A 3 4.16 10.67 -10.76
CA THR A 3 3.36 11.87 -10.47
C THR A 3 1.90 11.70 -10.92
N GLY A 4 1.29 10.54 -10.64
CA GLY A 4 -0.10 10.23 -10.95
C GLY A 4 -1.06 10.55 -9.79
N THR A 5 -2.36 10.54 -10.05
CA THR A 5 -3.39 10.51 -8.99
C THR A 5 -3.49 9.10 -8.38
N GLU A 6 -4.15 8.94 -7.22
CA GLU A 6 -4.40 7.60 -6.64
C GLU A 6 -5.12 6.66 -7.62
N LYS A 7 -6.08 7.22 -8.39
CA LYS A 7 -6.76 6.49 -9.47
C LYS A 7 -5.78 5.98 -10.53
N GLN A 8 -4.84 6.82 -10.96
CA GLN A 8 -3.87 6.45 -11.98
C GLN A 8 -2.96 5.32 -11.49
N ARG A 9 -2.51 5.39 -10.23
CA ARG A 9 -1.72 4.31 -9.61
C ARG A 9 -2.50 3.01 -9.49
N ALA A 10 -3.79 3.07 -9.16
CA ALA A 10 -4.64 1.89 -9.14
C ALA A 10 -4.75 1.23 -10.52
N ILE A 11 -4.95 2.01 -11.59
CA ILE A 11 -5.02 1.50 -12.96
C ILE A 11 -3.69 0.88 -13.38
N GLU A 12 -2.57 1.54 -13.12
CA GLU A 12 -1.23 1.01 -13.42
C GLU A 12 -0.95 -0.30 -12.65
N ALA A 13 -1.35 -0.37 -11.38
CA ALA A 13 -1.16 -1.55 -10.57
C ALA A 13 -1.98 -2.75 -11.06
N LEU A 14 -3.19 -2.51 -11.56
CA LEU A 14 -4.02 -3.52 -12.21
C LEU A 14 -3.47 -3.95 -13.57
N GLY A 15 -2.95 -3.00 -14.36
CA GLY A 15 -2.36 -3.28 -15.67
C GLY A 15 -1.08 -4.13 -15.63
N GLY A 16 -0.45 -4.26 -14.46
CA GLY A 16 0.69 -5.15 -14.24
C GLY A 16 0.33 -6.57 -13.80
N LEU A 17 -0.97 -6.90 -13.67
CA LEU A 17 -1.40 -8.25 -13.31
C LEU A 17 -1.32 -9.21 -14.52
N PRO A 18 -1.08 -10.51 -14.28
CA PRO A 18 -1.19 -11.55 -15.31
C PRO A 18 -2.56 -11.59 -15.99
N GLU A 19 -2.63 -12.09 -17.24
CA GLU A 19 -3.89 -12.22 -17.97
C GLU A 19 -4.89 -13.20 -17.31
N ASP A 20 -4.38 -14.19 -16.57
CA ASP A 20 -5.16 -15.17 -15.81
C ASP A 20 -5.50 -14.70 -14.39
N ALA A 21 -5.14 -13.47 -14.02
CA ALA A 21 -5.43 -12.92 -12.71
C ALA A 21 -6.94 -12.88 -12.45
N THR A 22 -7.31 -13.31 -11.25
CA THR A 22 -8.70 -13.30 -10.81
C THR A 22 -9.09 -11.92 -10.28
N LEU A 23 -10.39 -11.72 -10.07
CA LEU A 23 -10.88 -10.54 -9.37
C LEU A 23 -10.33 -10.44 -7.93
N ALA A 24 -10.07 -11.57 -7.28
CA ALA A 24 -9.48 -11.58 -5.94
C ALA A 24 -8.06 -11.02 -5.95
N ASP A 25 -7.25 -11.40 -6.95
CA ASP A 25 -5.88 -10.88 -7.13
C ASP A 25 -5.90 -9.37 -7.40
N ALA A 26 -6.87 -8.91 -8.21
CA ALA A 26 -7.07 -7.49 -8.46
C ALA A 26 -7.41 -6.71 -7.18
N ILE A 27 -8.32 -7.24 -6.35
CA ILE A 27 -8.67 -6.64 -5.05
C ILE A 27 -7.46 -6.60 -4.12
N GLU A 28 -6.72 -7.70 -4.01
CA GLU A 28 -5.51 -7.77 -3.18
C GLU A 28 -4.49 -6.71 -3.61
N ARG A 29 -4.26 -6.60 -4.92
CA ARG A 29 -3.33 -5.61 -5.48
C ARG A 29 -3.76 -4.18 -5.18
N LEU A 30 -5.04 -3.87 -5.29
CA LEU A 30 -5.58 -2.55 -4.95
C LEU A 30 -5.46 -2.25 -3.45
N CYS A 31 -5.77 -3.23 -2.59
CA CYS A 31 -5.58 -3.11 -1.15
C CYS A 31 -4.11 -2.85 -0.79
N PHE A 32 -3.18 -3.54 -1.44
CA PHE A 32 -1.75 -3.33 -1.25
C PHE A 32 -1.35 -1.89 -1.59
N VAL A 33 -1.72 -1.40 -2.79
CA VAL A 33 -1.42 -0.02 -3.22
C VAL A 33 -1.99 0.99 -2.22
N ALA A 34 -3.26 0.84 -1.83
CA ALA A 34 -3.91 1.75 -0.89
C ALA A 34 -3.17 1.82 0.47
N LYS A 35 -2.71 0.67 1.00
CA LYS A 35 -1.95 0.61 2.25
C LYS A 35 -0.58 1.26 2.14
N VAL A 36 0.13 1.07 1.03
CA VAL A 36 1.45 1.70 0.79
C VAL A 36 1.31 3.21 0.73
N GLU A 37 0.33 3.72 -0.03
CA GLU A 37 0.06 5.15 -0.16
C GLU A 37 -0.29 5.80 1.19
N GLU A 38 -1.12 5.12 1.98
CA GLU A 38 -1.43 5.59 3.33
C GLU A 38 -0.20 5.58 4.24
N GLY A 39 0.62 4.53 4.19
CA GLY A 39 1.87 4.46 4.93
C GLY A 39 2.85 5.58 4.56
N LEU A 40 2.95 5.94 3.27
CA LEU A 40 3.75 7.06 2.81
C LEU A 40 3.23 8.39 3.36
N ARG A 41 1.92 8.64 3.29
CA ARG A 41 1.30 9.85 3.88
C ARG A 41 1.53 9.94 5.38
N GLN A 42 1.43 8.82 6.10
CA GLN A 42 1.70 8.77 7.53
C GLN A 42 3.17 9.09 7.83
N SER A 43 4.09 8.53 7.04
CA SER A 43 5.52 8.80 7.16
C SER A 43 5.85 10.28 6.94
N GLU A 44 5.30 10.89 5.87
CA GLU A 44 5.48 12.31 5.56
C GLU A 44 4.90 13.21 6.67
N ALA A 45 3.78 12.80 7.28
CA ALA A 45 3.17 13.50 8.40
C ALA A 45 3.83 13.18 9.76
N ALA A 46 4.99 12.53 9.78
CA ALA A 46 5.69 12.06 10.99
C ALA A 46 4.82 11.20 11.93
N ARG A 47 3.75 10.57 11.42
CA ARG A 47 2.91 9.59 12.13
C ARG A 47 3.53 8.21 12.05
N VAL A 48 4.73 8.07 12.61
CA VAL A 48 5.49 6.83 12.66
C VAL A 48 5.73 6.41 14.10
N VAL A 49 5.92 5.11 14.32
CA VAL A 49 6.29 4.55 15.62
C VAL A 49 7.76 4.13 15.61
N SER A 50 8.42 4.22 16.76
CA SER A 50 9.79 3.73 16.89
C SER A 50 9.84 2.21 16.84
N HIS A 51 11.00 1.65 16.49
CA HIS A 51 11.23 0.21 16.49
C HIS A 51 10.93 -0.45 17.85
N GLU A 52 11.31 0.23 18.94
CA GLU A 52 11.07 -0.28 20.30
C GLU A 52 9.57 -0.28 20.67
N GLU A 53 8.80 0.67 20.16
CA GLU A 53 7.34 0.70 20.34
C GLU A 53 6.67 -0.44 19.57
N VAL A 54 7.10 -0.71 18.33
CA VAL A 54 6.59 -1.84 17.54
C VAL A 54 6.84 -3.17 18.25
N LYS A 55 8.04 -3.39 18.80
CA LYS A 55 8.35 -4.61 19.57
C LYS A 55 7.40 -4.81 20.75
N LYS A 56 7.09 -3.76 21.50
CA LYS A 56 6.18 -3.85 22.65
C LYS A 56 4.76 -4.25 22.24
N GLN A 57 4.29 -3.78 21.08
CA GLN A 57 2.95 -4.10 20.58
C GLN A 57 2.84 -5.51 20.01
N LEU A 58 3.89 -6.02 19.36
CA LEU A 58 3.88 -7.35 18.73
C LEU A 58 4.22 -8.52 19.67
N LEU A 59 4.89 -8.23 20.79
CA LEU A 59 5.31 -9.25 21.78
C LEU A 59 4.39 -9.30 23.01
N ALA A 60 3.31 -8.51 23.02
CA ALA A 60 2.26 -8.53 24.04
C ALA A 60 1.20 -9.60 23.71
#